data_AF-A0A955XFL0-F1
#
_entry.id   AF-A0A955XFL0-F1
#
_cell.length_a   1.000
_cell.length_b   1.000
_cell.length_c   1.000
_cell.angle_alpha   90.00
_cell.angle_beta   90.00
_cell.angle_gamma   90.00
#
_symmetry.space_group_name_H-M   'P 1'
#
loop_
_entity.id
_entity.type
_entity.pdbx_description
1 polymer ?
#
loop_
_entity_poly.entity_id
_entity_poly.type
_entity_poly.pdbx_seq_one_letter_code
_entity_poly.pdbx_strand_id
1 'polypeptide(L)'
;MLKLLSAGRALASGQGKLSSRKNAMTVDVEEYFTVQNLDGVVSRDAWPAQPLRSDTQTRRLLDLFDHHGVKATFFVLGWVGERLPELVKEIHARGHEVAAHSYWHRLVFDMTPEQFRE
;
A
#
# COMPACT_ATOMS: atom_id res chain seq x y z
N MET A 1 26.94 25.79 40.07
CA MET A 1 25.76 26.27 40.81
C MET A 1 24.60 25.33 40.50
N LEU A 2 24.17 24.62 41.52
CA LEU A 2 23.14 23.58 41.53
C LEU A 2 21.75 24.20 41.35
N LYS A 3 20.85 23.54 40.60
CA LYS A 3 19.49 23.24 41.06
C LYS A 3 18.80 22.20 40.18
N LEU A 4 18.95 20.96 40.64
CA LEU A 4 18.00 19.87 40.47
C LEU A 4 16.70 20.25 41.22
N LEU A 5 15.54 20.15 40.57
CA LEU A 5 14.24 20.07 41.24
C LEU A 5 13.44 18.95 40.58
N SER A 6 13.45 17.80 41.24
CA SER A 6 12.43 16.76 41.09
C SER A 6 11.30 17.06 42.07
N ALA A 7 10.08 17.17 41.58
CA ALA A 7 8.87 16.84 42.32
C ALA A 7 7.77 16.52 41.30
N GLY A 8 7.25 15.29 41.39
CA GLY A 8 6.35 14.72 40.41
C GLY A 8 5.01 15.43 40.31
N ARG A 9 4.50 15.46 39.08
CA ARG A 9 3.09 15.16 38.84
C ARG A 9 3.09 13.89 38.02
N ALA A 10 2.46 12.85 38.58
CA ALA A 10 1.94 11.75 37.79
C ALA A 10 1.15 12.38 36.65
N LEU A 11 1.67 12.28 35.42
CA LEU A 11 0.83 12.38 34.25
C LEU A 11 -0.11 11.20 34.37
N ALA A 12 -1.33 11.50 34.80
CA ALA A 12 -2.43 10.57 34.84
C ALA A 12 -2.38 9.76 33.55
N SER A 13 -2.27 8.45 33.71
CA SER A 13 -2.44 7.47 32.67
C SER A 13 -3.82 7.68 32.07
N GLY A 14 -3.92 8.59 31.12
CA GLY A 14 -5.01 8.70 30.17
C GLY A 14 -4.93 7.51 29.23
N GLN A 15 -5.11 6.31 29.79
CA GLN A 15 -5.59 5.15 29.06
C GLN A 15 -7.03 5.48 28.65
N GLY A 16 -7.19 6.45 27.76
CA GLY A 16 -8.40 6.54 26.95
C GLY A 16 -8.45 5.21 26.23
N LYS A 17 -9.44 4.37 26.58
CA LYS A 17 -9.71 3.11 25.90
C LYS A 17 -9.55 3.37 24.40
N LEU A 18 -8.46 2.90 23.80
CA LEU A 18 -8.38 2.75 22.35
C LEU A 18 -9.65 1.99 22.00
N SER A 19 -10.53 2.63 21.24
CA SER A 19 -11.84 2.06 20.96
C SER A 19 -11.60 0.64 20.42
N SER A 20 -12.37 -0.35 20.88
CA SER A 20 -12.31 -1.74 20.39
C SER A 20 -12.75 -1.88 18.93
N ARG A 21 -12.67 -0.80 18.14
CA ARG A 21 -12.98 -0.77 16.73
C ARG A 21 -11.86 -1.48 16.00
N LYS A 22 -12.23 -2.56 15.32
CA LYS A 22 -11.38 -3.18 14.31
C LYS A 22 -11.24 -2.18 13.16
N ASN A 23 -10.01 -1.83 12.83
CA ASN A 23 -9.71 -1.05 11.64
C ASN A 23 -9.10 -2.00 10.60
N ALA A 24 -9.38 -1.76 9.32
CA ALA A 24 -8.72 -2.41 8.21
C ALA A 24 -7.85 -1.37 7.49
N MET A 25 -6.68 -1.81 7.01
CA MET A 25 -5.78 -1.01 6.19
C MET A 25 -5.55 -1.75 4.88
N THR A 26 -5.75 -1.05 3.77
CA THR A 26 -5.52 -1.58 2.43
C THR A 26 -4.63 -0.62 1.65
N VAL A 27 -3.88 -1.17 0.70
CA VAL A 27 -2.98 -0.40 -0.17
C VAL A 27 -3.14 -0.91 -1.58
N ASP A 28 -3.47 -0.03 -2.52
CA ASP A 28 -3.47 -0.35 -3.94
C ASP A 28 -2.06 -0.06 -4.49
N VAL A 29 -1.40 -1.09 -5.03
CA VAL A 29 -0.04 -1.01 -5.57
C VAL A 29 -0.12 -0.81 -7.08
N GLU A 30 -0.01 0.44 -7.47
CA GLU A 30 -0.13 0.92 -8.84
C GLU A 30 1.05 1.84 -9.20
N GLU A 31 1.29 2.01 -10.49
CA GLU A 31 2.19 3.06 -10.97
C GLU A 31 1.42 4.35 -11.25
N TYR A 32 2.13 5.48 -11.15
CA TYR A 32 1.52 6.80 -11.35
C TYR A 32 0.90 7.00 -12.74
N PHE A 33 1.22 6.16 -13.72
CA PHE A 33 0.67 6.19 -15.08
C PHE A 33 -0.38 5.09 -15.34
N THR A 34 -0.64 4.20 -14.38
CA THR A 34 -1.66 3.12 -14.49
C THR A 34 -2.97 3.47 -13.81
N VAL A 35 -2.98 4.54 -13.00
CA VAL A 35 -4.15 5.00 -12.27
C VAL A 35 -5.27 5.50 -13.19
N GLN A 36 -6.52 5.17 -12.86
CA GLN A 36 -7.67 5.49 -13.73
C GLN A 36 -7.84 6.99 -14.02
N ASN A 37 -7.46 7.88 -13.11
CA ASN A 37 -7.60 9.32 -13.30
C ASN A 37 -6.66 9.89 -14.37
N LEU A 38 -5.67 9.11 -14.83
CA LEU A 38 -4.77 9.45 -15.93
C LEU A 38 -4.93 8.51 -17.14
N ASP A 39 -6.04 7.78 -17.21
CA ASP A 39 -6.33 6.91 -18.36
C ASP A 39 -6.33 7.72 -19.67
N GLY A 40 -5.68 7.18 -20.69
CA GLY A 40 -5.46 7.84 -21.98
C GLY A 40 -4.39 8.96 -22.00
N VAL A 41 -3.84 9.39 -20.85
CA VAL A 41 -2.75 10.41 -20.82
C VAL A 41 -1.42 9.79 -21.22
N VAL A 42 -1.12 8.59 -20.71
CA VAL A 42 0.07 7.82 -21.07
C VAL A 42 -0.37 6.57 -21.81
N SER A 43 -0.03 6.48 -23.10
CA SER A 43 -0.29 5.27 -23.89
C SER A 43 0.30 4.03 -23.21
N ARG A 44 -0.43 2.91 -23.27
CA ARG A 44 0.02 1.61 -22.75
C ARG A 44 1.34 1.15 -23.35
N ASP A 45 1.60 1.50 -24.62
CA ASP A 45 2.85 1.18 -25.31
C ASP A 45 4.05 1.93 -24.72
N ALA A 46 3.81 3.08 -24.07
CA ALA A 46 4.84 3.88 -23.41
C ALA A 46 5.10 3.43 -21.96
N TRP A 47 4.24 2.59 -21.37
CA TRP A 47 4.36 2.15 -19.98
C TRP A 47 5.69 1.45 -19.67
N PRO A 48 6.21 0.52 -20.51
CA PRO A 48 7.48 -0.15 -20.23
C PRO A 48 8.69 0.79 -20.13
N ALA A 49 8.60 1.99 -20.72
CA ALA A 49 9.65 3.00 -20.68
C ALA A 49 9.52 3.96 -19.47
N GLN A 50 8.43 3.88 -18.70
CA GLN A 50 8.23 4.75 -17.55
C GLN A 50 9.03 4.23 -16.34
N PRO A 51 9.59 5.13 -15.51
CA PRO A 51 10.21 4.74 -14.25
C PRO A 51 9.21 4.08 -13.29
N LEU A 52 9.58 2.93 -12.74
CA LEU A 52 8.79 2.26 -11.71
C LEU A 52 9.03 2.92 -10.36
N ARG A 53 8.03 3.62 -9.83
CA ARG A 53 8.12 4.33 -8.54
C ARG A 53 7.51 3.52 -7.40
N SER A 54 6.59 2.61 -7.72
CA SER A 54 5.86 1.81 -6.73
C SER A 54 6.78 0.95 -5.87
N ASP A 55 7.90 0.46 -6.41
CA ASP A 55 8.87 -0.36 -5.67
C ASP A 55 9.41 0.35 -4.43
N THR A 56 10.08 1.49 -4.63
CA THR A 56 10.70 2.22 -3.51
C THR A 56 9.65 2.77 -2.55
N GLN A 57 8.49 3.26 -3.04
CA GLN A 57 7.46 3.80 -2.15
C GLN A 57 6.77 2.72 -1.31
N THR A 58 6.48 1.56 -1.91
CA THR A 58 5.88 0.43 -1.20
C THR A 58 6.82 -0.09 -0.13
N ARG A 59 8.13 -0.21 -0.40
CA ARG A 59 9.13 -0.61 0.61
C ARG A 59 9.16 0.33 1.81
N ARG A 60 9.11 1.65 1.57
CA ARG A 60 9.04 2.64 2.66
C ARG A 60 7.77 2.51 3.48
N LEU A 61 6.65 2.15 2.84
CA LEU A 61 5.39 1.89 3.54
C LEU A 61 5.44 0.60 4.36
N LEU A 62 6.07 -0.45 3.84
CA LEU A 62 6.32 -1.69 4.58
C LEU A 62 7.19 -1.43 5.81
N ASP A 63 8.26 -0.64 5.69
CA ASP A 63 9.10 -0.25 6.83
C ASP A 63 8.30 0.53 7.90
N LEU A 64 7.38 1.40 7.46
CA LEU A 64 6.49 2.13 8.36
C LEU A 64 5.50 1.20 9.07
N PHE A 65 4.94 0.23 8.34
CA PHE A 65 4.04 -0.76 8.92
C PHE A 65 4.74 -1.67 9.92
N ASP A 66 5.97 -2.11 9.63
CA ASP A 66 6.79 -2.89 10.56
C ASP A 66 7.11 -2.08 11.82
N HIS A 67 7.47 -0.80 11.68
CA HIS A 67 7.72 0.09 12.82
C HIS A 67 6.51 0.20 13.77
N HIS A 68 5.30 0.21 13.21
CA HIS A 68 4.06 0.33 13.98
C HIS A 68 3.37 -1.01 14.30
N GLY A 69 3.94 -2.14 13.88
CA GLY A 69 3.32 -3.47 14.04
C GLY A 69 1.97 -3.60 13.31
N VAL A 70 1.77 -2.89 12.20
CA VAL A 70 0.53 -2.89 11.43
C VAL A 70 0.60 -3.96 10.33
N LYS A 71 -0.50 -4.68 10.12
CA LYS A 71 -0.71 -5.54 8.95
C LYS A 71 -1.85 -4.99 8.09
N ALA A 72 -1.76 -5.26 6.80
CA ALA A 72 -2.58 -4.65 5.77
C ALA A 72 -2.73 -5.62 4.59
N THR A 73 -3.72 -5.37 3.75
CA THR A 73 -3.93 -6.07 2.48
C THR A 73 -3.42 -5.20 1.33
N PHE A 74 -2.55 -5.74 0.49
CA PHE A 74 -2.01 -5.05 -0.67
C PHE A 74 -2.68 -5.60 -1.93
N PHE A 75 -3.45 -4.76 -2.60
CA PHE A 75 -4.06 -5.05 -3.89
C PHE A 75 -3.06 -4.69 -4.99
N VAL A 76 -2.45 -5.69 -5.60
CA VAL A 76 -1.38 -5.48 -6.60
C VAL A 76 -1.97 -5.57 -8.00
N LEU A 77 -1.71 -4.53 -8.81
CA LEU A 77 -2.05 -4.55 -10.22
C LEU A 77 -1.18 -5.60 -10.94
N GLY A 78 -1.79 -6.48 -11.74
CA GLY A 78 -1.09 -7.58 -12.42
C GLY A 78 0.12 -7.12 -13.24
N TRP A 79 -0.02 -6.01 -13.98
CA TRP A 79 1.08 -5.41 -14.74
C TRP A 79 2.29 -5.02 -13.87
N VAL A 80 2.04 -4.52 -12.65
CA VAL A 80 3.07 -4.18 -11.65
C VAL A 80 3.66 -5.46 -11.05
N GLY A 81 2.82 -6.43 -10.70
CA GLY A 81 3.25 -7.71 -10.13
C GLY A 81 4.22 -8.49 -11.02
N GLU A 82 4.02 -8.46 -12.34
CA GLU A 82 4.95 -9.07 -13.31
C GLU A 82 6.32 -8.40 -13.36
N ARG A 83 6.36 -7.08 -13.12
CA ARG A 83 7.59 -6.27 -13.23
C ARG A 83 8.35 -6.17 -11.92
N LEU A 84 7.64 -6.27 -10.80
CA LEU A 84 8.19 -6.19 -9.45
C LEU A 84 7.85 -7.46 -8.65
N PRO A 85 8.20 -8.67 -9.14
CA PRO A 85 7.85 -9.92 -8.44
C PRO A 85 8.51 -10.01 -7.06
N GLU A 86 9.69 -9.43 -6.89
CA GLU A 86 10.38 -9.39 -5.59
C GLU A 86 9.67 -8.47 -4.58
N LEU A 87 9.02 -7.40 -5.04
CA LEU A 87 8.20 -6.57 -4.17
C LEU A 87 7.00 -7.37 -3.64
N VAL A 88 6.31 -8.12 -4.52
CA VAL A 88 5.16 -8.95 -4.14
C VAL A 88 5.56 -10.02 -3.12
N LYS A 89 6.68 -10.71 -3.37
CA LYS A 89 7.24 -11.69 -2.43
C LYS A 89 7.57 -11.06 -1.08
N GLU A 90 8.11 -9.85 -1.08
CA GLU A 90 8.46 -9.15 0.15
C GLU A 90 7.23 -8.71 0.96
N ILE A 91 6.19 -8.19 0.29
CA ILE A 91 4.91 -7.89 0.93
C ILE A 91 4.40 -9.13 1.68
N HIS A 92 4.36 -10.27 1.01
CA HIS A 92 3.95 -11.53 1.62
C HIS A 92 4.88 -12.00 2.74
N ALA A 93 6.21 -11.95 2.53
CA ALA A 93 7.21 -12.37 3.50
C ALA A 93 7.17 -11.54 4.80
N ARG A 94 6.79 -10.25 4.70
CA ARG A 94 6.55 -9.38 5.86
C ARG A 94 5.17 -9.61 6.51
N GLY A 95 4.41 -10.61 6.07
CA GLY A 95 3.16 -11.04 6.72
C GLY A 95 1.93 -10.23 6.34
N HIS A 96 1.98 -9.48 5.24
CA HIS A 96 0.81 -8.81 4.67
C HIS A 96 0.04 -9.74 3.74
N GLU A 97 -1.25 -9.50 3.59
CA GLU A 97 -2.05 -10.19 2.58
C GLU A 97 -1.77 -9.58 1.20
N VAL A 98 -1.63 -10.42 0.18
CA VAL A 98 -1.54 -10.01 -1.23
C VAL A 98 -2.84 -10.39 -1.92
N ALA A 99 -3.48 -9.41 -2.56
CA ALA A 99 -4.71 -9.57 -3.31
C ALA A 99 -4.56 -8.98 -4.73
N ALA A 100 -5.46 -9.37 -5.64
CA ALA A 100 -5.41 -8.92 -7.03
C ALA A 100 -6.15 -7.58 -7.22
N HIS A 101 -5.56 -6.67 -8.00
CA HIS A 101 -6.17 -5.39 -8.37
C HIS A 101 -6.46 -5.28 -9.87
N SER A 102 -6.96 -6.36 -10.48
CA SER A 102 -7.01 -6.56 -11.94
C SER A 102 -5.62 -6.59 -12.60
N TYR A 103 -5.57 -6.77 -13.92
CA TYR A 103 -4.31 -6.67 -14.66
C TYR A 103 -4.05 -5.25 -15.18
N TRP A 104 -5.07 -4.63 -15.79
CA TRP A 104 -4.93 -3.41 -16.60
C TRP A 104 -5.58 -2.16 -15.98
N HIS A 105 -6.12 -2.27 -14.76
CA HIS A 105 -6.90 -1.23 -14.10
C HIS A 105 -8.08 -0.74 -14.98
N ARG A 106 -8.69 -1.66 -15.74
CA ARG A 106 -9.86 -1.34 -16.57
C ARG A 106 -11.11 -1.31 -15.71
N LEU A 107 -11.98 -0.35 -15.98
CA LEU A 107 -13.28 -0.26 -15.34
C LEU A 107 -14.14 -1.46 -15.75
N VAL A 108 -14.59 -2.23 -14.77
CA VAL A 108 -15.33 -3.50 -14.99
C VAL A 108 -16.63 -3.29 -15.78
N PHE A 109 -17.28 -2.13 -15.65
CA PHE A 109 -18.50 -1.81 -16.39
C PHE A 109 -18.27 -1.48 -17.88
N ASP A 110 -17.02 -1.30 -18.30
CA ASP A 110 -16.61 -1.14 -19.70
C ASP A 110 -16.07 -2.46 -20.29
N MET A 111 -16.31 -3.58 -19.60
CA MET A 111 -15.82 -4.90 -19.99
C MET A 111 -16.96 -5.86 -20.27
N THR A 112 -16.79 -6.69 -21.31
CA THR A 112 -17.66 -7.88 -21.47
C THR A 112 -17.28 -8.95 -20.45
N PRO A 113 -18.17 -9.91 -20.14
CA PRO A 113 -17.83 -11.04 -19.27
C PRO A 113 -16.64 -11.87 -19.75
N GLU A 114 -16.38 -11.94 -21.05
CA GLU A 114 -15.18 -12.56 -21.63
C GLU A 114 -13.94 -11.74 -21.29
N GLN A 115 -13.97 -10.43 -21.53
CA GLN A 115 -12.85 -9.52 -21.22
C GLN A 115 -12.52 -9.49 -19.73
N PHE A 116 -13.51 -9.65 -18.84
CA PHE A 116 -13.30 -9.69 -17.39
C PHE A 116 -12.69 -11.01 -16.90
N ARG A 117 -12.84 -12.10 -17.66
CA ARG A 117 -12.28 -13.42 -17.31
C ARG A 117 -10.81 -13.57 -17.71
N GLU A 118 -10.36 -12.80 -18.69
CA GLU A 118 -8.96 -12.71 -19.16
C GLU A 118 -8.11 -11.82 -18.24
#